data_AF-A0A353NBJ4-F1
#
_entry.id   AF-A0A353NBJ4-F1
#
_cell.length_a   1.000
_cell.length_b   1.000
_cell.length_c   1.000
_cell.angle_alpha   90.00
_cell.angle_beta   90.00
_cell.angle_gamma   90.00
#
_symmetry.space_group_name_H-M   'P 1'
#
loop_
_entity.id
_entity.type
_entity.pdbx_description
1 polymer ?
#
loop_
_entity_poly.entity_id
_entity_poly.type
_entity_poly.pdbx_seq_one_letter_code
_entity_poly.pdbx_strand_id
1 'polypeptide(L)'
;MREPISKTIIREQAKFFFNKIRHGIFGHITHGTKAVNVDSGGDGVLRQVRILKAGKLLGQLEYFAAVNEEGVLRGGHPASSYLNDLVTDKCLDERQKLRVVCQLIAQLPGNVLFGLTASPFAKDLDVLKKAFGSAGFKIWPQATFIYSPPADGSDLIASMKGARMRTMLRAANRVLDVIEISPEELVHQYVKNLEAAGKENYCSPAIDLALLKDGVDRDPPQARIIAARLKPTPDNPYPTRIESAIALTLGDDGLCKLFRITYHQNAYKHATKLLVLEACAIAARYGKVLDTDAASKGGMVFYKLFGSFKESTRYEFVRYPIRFYIQHIIPSLARRLGLFEKAAPPVVFPPGQNPPHQDRALSTAQIQPTDDGYRRKHGNGQGESNEQAAGEVEPDPSVDKRSNPGTLFG
;
A
#
# COMPACT_ATOMS: atom_id res chain seq x y z
N MET A 1 -33.88 11.31 2.05
CA MET A 1 -33.98 11.68 0.61
C MET A 1 -32.68 11.30 -0.07
N ARG A 2 -32.69 10.38 -1.03
CA ARG A 2 -31.50 10.06 -1.84
C ARG A 2 -31.45 11.07 -2.99
N GLU A 3 -30.41 11.89 -3.04
CA GLU A 3 -30.15 12.72 -4.21
C GLU A 3 -30.09 11.80 -5.44
N PRO A 4 -30.76 12.11 -6.56
CA PRO A 4 -30.72 11.25 -7.73
C PRO A 4 -29.26 11.16 -8.20
N ILE A 5 -28.69 9.96 -8.09
CA ILE A 5 -27.28 9.61 -8.36
C ILE A 5 -26.76 10.27 -9.66
N SER A 6 -27.63 10.43 -10.65
CA SER A 6 -27.37 11.14 -11.90
C SER A 6 -26.86 12.59 -11.75
N LYS A 7 -27.40 13.41 -10.82
CA LYS A 7 -27.03 14.83 -10.67
C LYS A 7 -25.61 15.01 -10.13
N THR A 8 -25.23 14.23 -9.12
CA THR A 8 -23.89 14.28 -8.50
C THR A 8 -22.80 13.96 -9.52
N ILE A 9 -23.08 13.02 -10.41
CA ILE A 9 -22.13 12.50 -11.38
C ILE A 9 -21.92 13.45 -12.56
N ILE A 10 -23.00 14.01 -13.12
CA ILE A 10 -22.91 15.06 -14.14
C ILE A 10 -22.11 16.24 -13.58
N ARG A 11 -22.34 16.59 -12.31
CA ARG A 11 -21.58 17.64 -11.61
C ARG A 11 -20.09 17.30 -11.48
N GLU A 12 -19.71 16.07 -11.13
CA GLU A 12 -18.32 15.62 -11.05
C GLU A 12 -17.60 15.68 -12.41
N GLN A 13 -18.25 15.21 -13.49
CA GLN A 13 -17.68 15.25 -14.83
C GLN A 13 -17.58 16.68 -15.37
N ALA A 14 -18.62 17.51 -15.16
CA ALA A 14 -18.59 18.92 -15.52
C ALA A 14 -17.45 19.65 -14.80
N LYS A 15 -17.27 19.41 -13.49
CA LYS A 15 -16.14 19.94 -12.72
C LYS A 15 -14.79 19.60 -13.36
N PHE A 16 -14.58 18.34 -13.75
CA PHE A 16 -13.33 17.95 -14.42
C PHE A 16 -13.15 18.68 -15.75
N PHE A 17 -14.18 18.73 -16.59
CA PHE A 17 -14.14 19.40 -17.89
C PHE A 17 -13.87 20.91 -17.74
N PHE A 18 -14.55 21.59 -16.81
CA PHE A 18 -14.30 22.99 -16.48
C PHE A 18 -12.88 23.20 -15.95
N ASN A 19 -12.38 22.31 -15.08
CA ASN A 19 -11.00 22.37 -14.61
C ASN A 19 -10.02 22.22 -15.79
N LYS A 20 -10.27 21.29 -16.70
CA LYS A 20 -9.44 21.06 -17.89
C LYS A 20 -9.40 22.26 -18.83
N ILE A 21 -10.54 22.91 -19.08
CA ILE A 21 -10.60 24.14 -19.87
C ILE A 21 -9.86 25.28 -19.17
N ARG A 22 -10.22 25.56 -17.91
CA ARG A 22 -9.70 26.72 -17.17
C ARG A 22 -8.19 26.61 -16.91
N HIS A 23 -7.73 25.46 -16.45
CA HIS A 23 -6.36 25.28 -15.98
C HIS A 23 -5.46 24.59 -17.00
N GLY A 24 -6.01 23.79 -17.91
CA GLY A 24 -5.26 23.21 -19.02
C GLY A 24 -5.17 24.18 -20.19
N ILE A 25 -6.29 24.40 -20.89
CA ILE A 25 -6.32 25.19 -22.14
C ILE A 25 -5.95 26.65 -21.87
N PHE A 26 -6.58 27.30 -20.89
CA PHE A 26 -6.32 28.72 -20.61
C PHE A 26 -5.19 28.98 -19.61
N GLY A 27 -4.60 27.93 -19.02
CA GLY A 27 -3.57 28.08 -18.00
C GLY A 27 -2.33 28.82 -18.49
N HIS A 28 -1.91 28.58 -19.72
CA HIS A 28 -0.75 29.25 -20.30
C HIS A 28 -0.99 30.74 -20.55
N ILE A 29 -2.18 31.10 -21.05
CA ILE A 29 -2.57 32.49 -21.32
C ILE A 29 -2.71 33.28 -20.02
N THR A 30 -3.35 32.69 -19.02
CA THR A 30 -3.71 33.39 -17.78
C THR A 30 -2.57 33.48 -16.77
N HIS A 31 -1.59 32.57 -16.84
CA HIS A 31 -0.58 32.43 -15.78
C HIS A 31 0.86 32.34 -16.28
N GLY A 32 1.09 32.35 -17.60
CA GLY A 32 2.43 32.23 -18.18
C GLY A 32 3.08 30.88 -17.89
N THR A 33 2.28 29.84 -17.64
CA THR A 33 2.75 28.49 -17.32
C THR A 33 2.67 27.56 -18.52
N LYS A 34 3.67 26.70 -18.72
CA LYS A 34 3.69 25.69 -19.79
C LYS A 34 3.57 24.29 -19.20
N ALA A 35 2.65 23.48 -19.73
CA ALA A 35 2.58 22.06 -19.42
C ALA A 35 3.52 21.26 -20.35
N VAL A 36 4.26 20.30 -19.78
CA VAL A 36 5.15 19.40 -20.52
C VAL A 36 4.84 17.96 -20.11
N ASN A 37 4.68 17.08 -21.10
CA ASN A 37 4.52 15.64 -20.89
C ASN A 37 5.84 14.93 -21.22
N VAL A 38 6.24 13.99 -20.37
CA VAL A 38 7.48 13.20 -20.51
C VAL A 38 7.14 11.73 -20.29
N ASP A 39 7.59 10.85 -21.17
CA ASP A 39 7.53 9.40 -20.95
C ASP A 39 8.77 9.00 -20.12
N SER A 40 8.56 8.22 -19.05
CA SER A 40 9.51 8.17 -17.91
C SER A 40 9.82 6.77 -17.37
N GLY A 41 9.44 5.69 -18.07
CA GLY A 41 9.73 4.32 -17.60
C GLY A 41 9.72 3.26 -18.68
N GLY A 42 10.15 2.04 -18.30
CA GLY A 42 10.13 0.85 -19.14
C GLY A 42 8.74 0.59 -19.73
N ASP A 43 8.70 0.27 -21.02
CA ASP A 43 7.48 0.01 -21.80
C ASP A 43 6.50 1.20 -21.99
N GLY A 44 6.90 2.43 -21.65
CA GLY A 44 6.10 3.65 -21.92
C GLY A 44 4.83 3.78 -21.07
N VAL A 45 4.70 2.98 -20.02
CA VAL A 45 3.55 2.95 -19.11
C VAL A 45 3.55 4.15 -18.16
N LEU A 46 4.74 4.59 -17.72
CA LEU A 46 4.93 5.71 -16.82
C LEU A 46 5.06 7.04 -17.57
N ARG A 47 4.21 8.00 -17.21
CA ARG A 47 4.15 9.34 -17.77
C ARG A 47 4.31 10.37 -16.66
N GLN A 48 4.87 11.51 -17.01
CA GLN A 48 5.00 12.63 -16.09
C GLN A 48 4.48 13.90 -16.73
N VAL A 49 3.66 14.64 -15.98
CA VAL A 49 3.24 15.99 -16.36
C VAL A 49 3.96 17.01 -15.50
N ARG A 50 4.49 18.06 -16.12
CA ARG A 50 5.24 19.14 -15.45
C ARG A 50 4.61 20.49 -15.75
N ILE A 51 4.61 21.39 -14.77
CA ILE A 51 4.22 22.80 -14.93
C ILE A 51 5.46 23.67 -14.79
N LEU A 52 5.80 24.39 -15.86
CA LEU A 52 6.93 25.32 -15.90
C LEU A 52 6.45 26.77 -15.93
N LYS A 53 7.18 27.70 -15.30
CA LYS A 53 6.98 29.15 -15.45
C LYS A 53 8.33 29.82 -15.67
N ALA A 54 8.50 30.50 -16.81
CA ALA A 54 9.78 31.09 -17.21
C ALA A 54 10.96 30.09 -17.10
N GLY A 55 10.75 28.84 -17.52
CA GLY A 55 11.75 27.76 -17.42
C GLY A 55 11.88 27.10 -16.04
N LYS A 56 11.39 27.72 -14.96
CA LYS A 56 11.40 27.13 -13.61
C LYS A 56 10.30 26.09 -13.44
N LEU A 57 10.64 24.90 -12.94
CA LEU A 57 9.67 23.88 -12.55
C LEU A 57 8.91 24.30 -11.30
N LEU A 58 7.58 24.41 -11.43
CA LEU A 58 6.68 24.73 -10.32
C LEU A 58 6.06 23.49 -9.69
N GLY A 59 5.80 22.47 -10.50
CA GLY A 59 5.24 21.22 -9.99
C GLY A 59 5.25 20.11 -11.03
N GLN A 60 5.10 18.89 -10.54
CA GLN A 60 5.12 17.68 -11.35
C GLN A 60 4.18 16.61 -10.77
N LEU A 61 3.65 15.76 -11.65
CA LEU A 61 2.82 14.63 -11.29
C LEU A 61 3.17 13.45 -12.21
N GLU A 62 3.62 12.36 -11.61
CA GLU A 62 3.82 11.08 -12.28
C GLU A 62 2.54 10.26 -12.23
N TYR A 63 2.22 9.61 -13.33
CA TYR A 63 1.09 8.73 -13.45
C TYR A 63 1.31 7.65 -14.49
N PHE A 64 0.59 6.53 -14.37
CA PHE A 64 0.41 5.58 -15.45
C PHE A 64 -1.02 5.61 -15.96
N ALA A 65 -1.23 5.16 -17.19
CA ALA A 65 -2.55 4.87 -17.73
C ALA A 65 -2.45 3.66 -18.66
N ALA A 66 -3.07 2.55 -18.27
CA ALA A 66 -3.01 1.29 -19.00
C ALA A 66 -4.35 0.55 -18.92
N VAL A 67 -4.61 -0.29 -19.92
CA VAL A 67 -5.85 -1.06 -20.03
C VAL A 67 -5.75 -2.27 -19.10
N ASN A 68 -6.75 -2.49 -18.25
CA ASN A 68 -6.83 -3.71 -17.43
C ASN A 68 -7.37 -4.89 -18.25
N GLU A 69 -7.45 -6.08 -17.64
CA GLU A 69 -7.94 -7.30 -18.29
C GLU A 69 -9.40 -7.19 -18.78
N GLU A 70 -10.17 -6.26 -18.22
CA GLU A 70 -11.56 -5.98 -18.60
C GLU A 70 -11.67 -5.00 -19.78
N GLY A 71 -10.56 -4.47 -20.31
CA GLY A 71 -10.59 -3.44 -21.36
C GLY A 71 -10.74 -2.00 -20.81
N VAL A 72 -10.82 -1.83 -19.50
CA VAL A 72 -10.97 -0.52 -18.85
C VAL A 72 -9.62 0.17 -18.68
N LEU A 73 -9.51 1.39 -19.20
CA LEU A 73 -8.32 2.21 -19.01
C LEU A 73 -8.25 2.72 -17.56
N ARG A 74 -7.28 2.20 -16.80
CA ARG A 74 -7.01 2.55 -15.41
C ARG A 74 -5.70 3.32 -15.30
N GLY A 75 -5.63 4.23 -14.34
CA GLY A 75 -4.44 4.99 -14.05
C GLY A 75 -4.26 5.24 -12.57
N GLY A 76 -3.03 5.55 -12.21
CA GLY A 76 -2.62 5.87 -10.85
C GLY A 76 -1.22 6.43 -10.85
N HIS A 77 -0.59 6.56 -9.69
CA HIS A 77 0.82 6.93 -9.60
C HIS A 77 1.69 5.67 -9.62
N PRO A 78 3.00 5.79 -9.96
CA PRO A 78 3.94 4.68 -9.75
C PRO A 78 3.82 4.13 -8.32
N ALA A 79 4.03 2.83 -8.15
CA ALA A 79 3.94 2.17 -6.85
C ALA A 79 4.96 2.73 -5.83
N SER A 80 6.06 3.32 -6.30
CA SER A 80 7.06 4.01 -5.48
C SER A 80 6.65 5.42 -5.05
N SER A 81 5.65 6.02 -5.67
CA SER A 81 5.31 7.44 -5.46
C SER A 81 4.00 7.60 -4.67
N TYR A 82 3.89 8.70 -3.93
CA TYR A 82 2.63 9.21 -3.37
C TYR A 82 2.53 10.69 -3.76
N LEU A 83 1.33 11.27 -3.62
CA LEU A 83 1.13 12.71 -3.78
C LEU A 83 1.69 13.49 -2.58
N ASN A 84 3.02 13.54 -2.42
CA ASN A 84 3.68 14.20 -1.28
C ASN A 84 4.14 15.61 -1.60
N ASP A 85 4.88 15.77 -2.70
CA ASP A 85 5.52 17.02 -3.08
C ASP A 85 5.23 17.34 -4.56
N LEU A 86 3.94 17.44 -4.93
CA LEU A 86 3.54 17.81 -6.30
C LEU A 86 4.01 19.22 -6.69
N VAL A 87 4.17 20.10 -5.72
CA VAL A 87 4.68 21.46 -5.92
C VAL A 87 6.14 21.50 -5.50
N THR A 88 7.04 21.70 -6.47
CA THR A 88 8.48 21.68 -6.27
C THR A 88 9.00 23.01 -5.73
N ASP A 89 8.32 24.10 -6.05
CA ASP A 89 8.68 25.45 -5.60
C ASP A 89 8.11 25.76 -4.21
N LYS A 90 8.95 25.61 -3.18
CA LYS A 90 8.58 25.82 -1.77
C LYS A 90 8.24 27.27 -1.43
N CYS A 91 8.62 28.23 -2.28
CA CYS A 91 8.33 29.65 -2.07
C CYS A 91 6.89 30.03 -2.46
N LEU A 92 6.12 29.12 -3.06
CA LEU A 92 4.76 29.40 -3.47
C LEU A 92 3.81 29.43 -2.27
N ASP A 93 2.93 30.45 -2.25
CA ASP A 93 1.82 30.51 -1.30
C ASP A 93 0.77 29.42 -1.59
N GLU A 94 -0.12 29.14 -0.64
CA GLU A 94 -1.15 28.10 -0.79
C GLU A 94 -2.04 28.28 -2.03
N ARG A 95 -2.35 29.53 -2.42
CA ARG A 95 -3.20 29.81 -3.58
C ARG A 95 -2.46 29.50 -4.89
N GLN A 96 -1.16 29.77 -4.93
CA GLN A 96 -0.28 29.41 -6.03
C GLN A 96 -0.09 27.89 -6.09
N LYS A 97 0.15 27.23 -4.96
CA LYS A 97 0.22 25.76 -4.87
C LYS A 97 -1.05 25.10 -5.40
N LEU A 98 -2.22 25.54 -4.92
CA LEU A 98 -3.52 25.06 -5.39
C LEU A 98 -3.67 25.17 -6.90
N ARG A 99 -3.26 26.32 -7.47
CA ARG A 99 -3.32 26.54 -8.91
C ARG A 99 -2.43 25.57 -9.67
N VAL A 100 -1.17 25.39 -9.23
CA VAL A 100 -0.24 24.43 -9.84
C VAL A 100 -0.82 23.02 -9.82
N VAL A 101 -1.38 22.58 -8.68
CA VAL A 101 -2.01 21.26 -8.57
C VAL A 101 -3.23 21.13 -9.50
N CYS A 102 -4.11 22.15 -9.58
CA CYS A 102 -5.22 22.15 -10.54
C CYS A 102 -4.76 22.04 -12.00
N GLN A 103 -3.65 22.69 -12.35
CA GLN A 103 -3.04 22.62 -13.68
C GLN A 103 -2.46 21.24 -13.98
N LEU A 104 -1.79 20.60 -13.01
CA LEU A 104 -1.30 19.21 -13.13
C LEU A 104 -2.49 18.26 -13.36
N ILE A 105 -3.54 18.34 -12.54
CA ILE A 105 -4.74 17.48 -12.66
C ILE A 105 -5.44 17.68 -14.02
N ALA A 106 -5.46 18.90 -14.54
CA ALA A 106 -6.05 19.21 -15.85
C ALA A 106 -5.38 18.47 -17.02
N GLN A 107 -4.10 18.08 -16.86
CA GLN A 107 -3.38 17.32 -17.88
C GLN A 107 -3.74 15.83 -17.90
N LEU A 108 -4.38 15.31 -16.85
CA LEU A 108 -4.77 13.91 -16.83
C LEU A 108 -5.76 13.59 -17.97
N PRO A 109 -5.65 12.43 -18.63
CA PRO A 109 -6.63 11.99 -19.62
C PRO A 109 -8.02 11.92 -18.99
N GLY A 110 -9.09 12.26 -19.71
CA GLY A 110 -10.45 12.32 -19.13
C GLY A 110 -11.19 10.98 -19.08
N ASN A 111 -10.81 10.04 -19.95
CA ASN A 111 -11.44 8.73 -20.15
C ASN A 111 -10.76 7.60 -19.37
N VAL A 112 -10.02 7.94 -18.31
CA VAL A 112 -9.29 6.99 -17.45
C VAL A 112 -9.94 6.95 -16.07
N LEU A 113 -10.09 5.76 -15.50
CA LEU A 113 -10.34 5.58 -14.08
C LEU A 113 -9.04 5.82 -13.32
N PHE A 114 -8.97 6.93 -12.58
CA PHE A 114 -7.78 7.25 -11.77
C PHE A 114 -8.00 6.93 -10.30
N GLY A 115 -7.00 6.30 -9.68
CA GLY A 115 -6.81 6.23 -8.23
C GLY A 115 -5.43 6.77 -7.87
N LEU A 116 -5.37 7.85 -7.09
CA LEU A 116 -4.13 8.48 -6.65
C LEU A 116 -4.14 8.66 -5.14
N THR A 117 -3.02 8.39 -4.47
CA THR A 117 -2.96 8.39 -3.00
C THR A 117 -1.99 9.45 -2.49
N ALA A 118 -2.45 10.28 -1.55
CA ALA A 118 -1.58 11.13 -0.74
C ALA A 118 -1.13 10.39 0.52
N SER A 119 0.16 10.52 0.85
CA SER A 119 0.72 9.94 2.07
C SER A 119 0.06 10.48 3.33
N PRO A 120 0.11 9.73 4.45
CA PRO A 120 -0.12 10.29 5.78
C PRO A 120 0.76 11.51 6.13
N PHE A 121 1.88 11.72 5.43
CA PHE A 121 2.81 12.83 5.67
C PHE A 121 2.78 13.91 4.57
N ALA A 122 1.75 13.92 3.72
CA ALA A 122 1.64 14.91 2.65
C ALA A 122 1.54 16.34 3.23
N LYS A 123 2.53 17.20 2.93
CA LYS A 123 2.65 18.56 3.51
C LYS A 123 1.49 19.47 3.12
N ASP A 124 1.04 19.37 1.87
CA ASP A 124 0.02 20.23 1.29
C ASP A 124 -1.34 19.52 1.16
N LEU A 125 -1.69 18.66 2.12
CA LEU A 125 -2.86 17.78 2.03
C LEU A 125 -4.17 18.53 1.78
N ASP A 126 -4.40 19.67 2.44
CA ASP A 126 -5.64 20.44 2.23
C ASP A 126 -5.69 21.10 0.85
N VAL A 127 -4.53 21.50 0.32
CA VAL A 127 -4.40 21.95 -1.07
C VAL A 127 -4.75 20.82 -2.03
N LEU A 128 -4.25 19.61 -1.80
CA LEU A 128 -4.58 18.42 -2.59
C LEU A 128 -6.09 18.14 -2.54
N LYS A 129 -6.68 18.04 -1.34
CA LYS A 129 -8.12 17.79 -1.16
C LYS A 129 -8.97 18.81 -1.92
N LYS A 130 -8.62 20.10 -1.81
CA LYS A 130 -9.33 21.16 -2.52
C LYS A 130 -9.17 21.06 -4.04
N ALA A 131 -7.95 20.84 -4.53
CA ALA A 131 -7.67 20.71 -5.96
C ALA A 131 -8.42 19.52 -6.58
N PHE A 132 -8.23 18.33 -6.03
CA PHE A 132 -8.86 17.09 -6.50
C PHE A 132 -10.39 17.15 -6.39
N GLY A 133 -10.94 17.63 -5.27
CA GLY A 133 -12.39 17.79 -5.10
C GLY A 133 -13.01 18.82 -6.06
N SER A 134 -12.26 19.88 -6.40
CA SER A 134 -12.67 20.86 -7.41
C SER A 134 -12.64 20.30 -8.83
N ALA A 135 -11.74 19.35 -9.10
CA ALA A 135 -11.61 18.64 -10.36
C ALA A 135 -12.53 17.41 -10.49
N GLY A 136 -13.45 17.20 -9.53
CA GLY A 136 -14.45 16.13 -9.60
C GLY A 136 -13.98 14.76 -9.11
N PHE A 137 -12.84 14.67 -8.43
CA PHE A 137 -12.43 13.44 -7.75
C PHE A 137 -13.22 13.26 -6.45
N LYS A 138 -13.54 12.00 -6.15
CA LYS A 138 -13.99 11.57 -4.83
C LYS A 138 -12.79 11.40 -3.92
N ILE A 139 -12.94 11.73 -2.64
CA ILE A 139 -11.88 11.72 -1.66
C ILE A 139 -12.25 10.73 -0.56
N TRP A 140 -11.39 9.74 -0.32
CA TRP A 140 -11.66 8.65 0.61
C TRP A 140 -10.54 8.59 1.64
N PRO A 141 -10.81 8.82 2.93
CA PRO A 141 -9.84 8.52 3.98
C PRO A 141 -9.67 7.01 4.08
N GLN A 142 -8.44 6.55 4.17
CA GLN A 142 -8.10 5.15 4.39
C GLN A 142 -7.16 5.03 5.57
N ALA A 143 -7.49 4.13 6.50
CA ALA A 143 -6.60 3.79 7.60
C ALA A 143 -5.36 3.08 7.04
N THR A 144 -4.18 3.45 7.51
CA THR A 144 -2.92 2.76 7.25
C THR A 144 -2.11 2.65 8.54
N PHE A 145 -1.05 1.85 8.53
CA PHE A 145 -0.14 1.70 9.66
C PHE A 145 1.25 2.12 9.24
N ILE A 146 1.87 2.93 10.08
CA ILE A 146 3.23 3.43 9.87
C ILE A 146 4.16 2.84 10.92
N TYR A 147 5.32 2.40 10.48
CA TYR A 147 6.42 2.03 11.35
C TYR A 147 7.61 2.95 11.08
N SER A 148 8.00 3.70 12.11
CA SER A 148 9.19 4.55 12.10
C SER A 148 10.33 3.80 12.81
N PRO A 149 11.43 3.48 12.11
CA PRO A 149 12.60 2.90 12.72
C PRO A 149 13.10 3.75 13.91
N PRO A 150 13.51 3.13 15.03
CA PRO A 150 14.10 3.85 16.14
C PRO A 150 15.46 4.43 15.74
N ALA A 151 15.77 5.65 16.20
CA ALA A 151 16.97 6.37 15.80
C ALA A 151 18.28 5.73 16.30
N ASP A 152 18.20 4.92 17.36
CA ASP A 152 19.33 4.25 18.00
C ASP A 152 19.70 2.91 17.35
N GLY A 153 18.97 2.47 16.32
CA GLY A 153 19.20 1.17 15.68
C GLY A 153 18.91 -0.03 16.60
N SER A 154 18.12 0.16 17.66
CA SER A 154 17.76 -0.90 18.60
C SER A 154 17.10 -2.11 17.93
N ASP A 155 17.25 -3.30 18.55
CA ASP A 155 16.68 -4.55 18.04
C ASP A 155 15.16 -4.41 17.82
N LEU A 156 14.79 -4.52 16.55
CA LEU A 156 13.43 -4.43 16.07
C LEU A 156 12.49 -5.44 16.75
N ILE A 157 12.96 -6.65 17.05
CA ILE A 157 12.14 -7.65 17.74
C ILE A 157 11.99 -7.27 19.22
N ALA A 158 13.06 -6.80 19.85
CA ALA A 158 13.02 -6.38 21.25
C ALA A 158 12.05 -5.20 21.49
N SER A 159 11.97 -4.27 20.54
CA SER A 159 11.07 -3.11 20.62
C SER A 159 9.59 -3.43 20.39
N MET A 160 9.25 -4.65 19.93
CA MET A 160 7.86 -5.06 19.77
C MET A 160 7.17 -5.32 21.11
N LYS A 161 5.91 -4.88 21.21
CA LYS A 161 5.09 -5.12 22.40
C LYS A 161 4.61 -6.58 22.42
N GLY A 162 4.74 -7.23 23.57
CA GLY A 162 4.22 -8.57 23.82
C GLY A 162 5.22 -9.71 23.59
N ALA A 163 5.52 -10.45 24.66
CA ALA A 163 6.45 -11.58 24.63
C ALA A 163 6.04 -12.66 23.62
N ARG A 164 4.73 -12.90 23.46
CA ARG A 164 4.18 -13.90 22.53
C ARG A 164 4.58 -13.63 21.08
N MET A 165 4.47 -12.38 20.61
CA MET A 165 4.83 -12.04 19.23
C MET A 165 6.33 -12.23 18.99
N ARG A 166 7.16 -11.77 19.94
CA ARG A 166 8.62 -11.95 19.88
C ARG A 166 9.01 -13.42 19.80
N THR A 167 8.40 -14.28 20.62
CA THR A 167 8.64 -15.73 20.58
C THR A 167 8.23 -16.34 19.23
N MET A 168 7.07 -15.95 18.69
CA MET A 168 6.59 -16.42 17.38
C MET A 168 7.54 -16.04 16.25
N LEU A 169 8.01 -14.78 16.22
CA LEU A 169 8.94 -14.30 15.19
C LEU A 169 10.31 -14.97 15.28
N ARG A 170 10.84 -15.16 16.50
CA ARG A 170 12.08 -15.91 16.71
C ARG A 170 11.96 -17.36 16.27
N ALA A 171 10.83 -18.01 16.55
CA ALA A 171 10.58 -19.37 16.09
C ALA A 171 10.48 -19.44 14.56
N ALA A 172 9.77 -18.48 13.93
CA ALA A 172 9.68 -18.37 12.48
C ALA A 172 11.06 -18.19 11.83
N ASN A 173 11.90 -17.31 12.37
CA ASN A 173 13.26 -17.06 11.85
C ASN A 173 14.20 -18.28 11.95
N ARG A 174 13.93 -19.23 12.85
CA ARG A 174 14.70 -20.48 12.94
C ARG A 174 14.36 -21.43 11.79
N VAL A 175 13.10 -21.46 11.35
CA VAL A 175 12.57 -22.46 10.40
C VAL A 175 12.31 -21.93 9.00
N LEU A 176 12.33 -20.60 8.81
CA LEU A 176 12.15 -19.95 7.52
C LEU A 176 13.42 -19.23 7.08
N ASP A 177 13.69 -19.28 5.77
CA ASP A 177 14.60 -18.37 5.08
C ASP A 177 13.81 -17.22 4.47
N VAL A 178 14.39 -16.02 4.49
CA VAL A 178 13.91 -14.87 3.72
C VAL A 178 14.87 -14.65 2.55
N ILE A 179 14.34 -14.72 1.34
CA ILE A 179 15.10 -14.62 0.08
C ILE A 179 14.54 -13.49 -0.78
N GLU A 180 15.35 -12.96 -1.69
CA GLU A 180 14.84 -12.12 -2.77
C GLU A 180 14.30 -13.00 -3.90
N ILE A 181 13.24 -12.53 -4.57
CA ILE A 181 12.63 -13.19 -5.72
C ILE A 181 12.36 -12.18 -6.84
N SER A 182 12.14 -12.65 -8.06
CA SER A 182 11.88 -11.78 -9.20
C SER A 182 10.44 -11.22 -9.22
N PRO A 183 10.19 -10.11 -9.94
CA PRO A 183 8.84 -9.62 -10.20
C PRO A 183 7.91 -10.66 -10.82
N GLU A 184 8.40 -11.47 -11.77
CA GLU A 184 7.62 -12.53 -12.42
C GLU A 184 7.15 -13.57 -11.41
N GLU A 185 8.05 -14.01 -10.53
CA GLU A 185 7.75 -15.04 -9.54
C GLU A 185 6.69 -14.55 -8.55
N LEU A 186 6.80 -13.30 -8.08
CA LEU A 186 5.79 -12.70 -7.19
C LEU A 186 4.43 -12.62 -7.87
N VAL A 187 4.36 -12.04 -9.08
CA VAL A 187 3.10 -11.82 -9.79
C VAL A 187 2.45 -13.16 -10.12
N HIS A 188 3.23 -14.14 -10.56
CA HIS A 188 2.76 -15.50 -10.81
C HIS A 188 2.14 -16.13 -9.54
N GLN A 189 2.84 -16.06 -8.41
CA GLN A 189 2.31 -16.59 -7.14
C GLN A 189 1.10 -15.82 -6.63
N TYR A 190 1.07 -14.50 -6.80
CA TYR A 190 -0.07 -13.67 -6.42
C TYR A 190 -1.34 -14.08 -7.16
N VAL A 191 -1.27 -14.19 -8.49
CA VAL A 191 -2.41 -14.62 -9.32
C VAL A 191 -2.85 -16.03 -8.93
N LYS A 192 -1.90 -16.98 -8.87
CA LYS A 192 -2.19 -18.37 -8.49
C LYS A 192 -2.86 -18.49 -7.11
N ASN A 193 -2.40 -17.72 -6.12
CA ASN A 193 -2.97 -17.76 -4.78
C ASN A 193 -4.35 -17.10 -4.70
N LEU A 194 -4.63 -16.07 -5.51
CA LEU A 194 -5.97 -15.50 -5.64
C LEU A 194 -6.94 -16.51 -6.26
N GLU A 195 -6.55 -17.16 -7.36
CA GLU A 195 -7.33 -18.22 -8.01
C GLU A 195 -7.63 -19.36 -7.04
N ALA A 196 -6.62 -19.87 -6.35
CA ALA A 196 -6.79 -20.93 -5.35
C ALA A 196 -7.72 -20.51 -4.19
N ALA A 197 -7.73 -19.23 -3.84
CA ALA A 197 -8.63 -18.67 -2.83
C ALA A 197 -10.05 -18.33 -3.36
N GLY A 198 -10.32 -18.52 -4.66
CA GLY A 198 -11.56 -18.11 -5.30
C GLY A 198 -11.79 -16.59 -5.23
N LYS A 199 -10.72 -15.80 -5.28
CA LYS A 199 -10.76 -14.34 -5.20
C LYS A 199 -10.43 -13.71 -6.54
N GLU A 200 -11.12 -12.62 -6.84
CA GLU A 200 -10.86 -11.81 -8.02
C GLU A 200 -9.60 -10.95 -7.84
N ASN A 201 -8.88 -10.75 -8.94
CA ASN A 201 -7.82 -9.76 -9.01
C ASN A 201 -8.38 -8.42 -9.53
N TYR A 202 -8.34 -7.39 -8.71
CA TYR A 202 -8.83 -6.05 -9.09
C TYR A 202 -7.76 -5.17 -9.76
N CYS A 203 -6.53 -5.68 -9.87
CA CYS A 203 -5.38 -5.02 -10.50
C CYS A 203 -4.91 -5.83 -11.71
N SER A 204 -4.32 -5.17 -12.71
CA SER A 204 -3.76 -5.91 -13.85
C SER A 204 -2.39 -6.50 -13.45
N PRO A 205 -2.20 -7.84 -13.49
CA PRO A 205 -0.91 -8.48 -13.27
C PRO A 205 0.19 -7.93 -14.19
N ALA A 206 -0.16 -7.60 -15.43
CA ALA A 206 0.78 -7.04 -16.40
C ALA A 206 1.29 -5.65 -15.97
N ILE A 207 0.39 -4.80 -15.45
CA ILE A 207 0.79 -3.48 -14.92
C ILE A 207 1.66 -3.65 -13.66
N ASP A 208 1.26 -4.51 -12.73
CA ASP A 208 2.05 -4.78 -11.52
C ASP A 208 3.44 -5.30 -11.88
N LEU A 209 3.54 -6.21 -12.84
CA LEU A 209 4.81 -6.74 -13.34
C LEU A 209 5.69 -5.63 -13.94
N ALA A 210 5.14 -4.82 -14.84
CA ALA A 210 5.89 -3.73 -15.48
C ALA A 210 6.41 -2.71 -14.46
N LEU A 211 5.56 -2.30 -13.51
CA LEU A 211 5.94 -1.35 -12.45
C LEU A 211 7.00 -1.93 -11.51
N LEU A 212 6.90 -3.21 -11.17
CA LEU A 212 7.88 -3.87 -10.31
C LEU A 212 9.22 -4.08 -11.01
N LYS A 213 9.22 -4.47 -12.30
CA LYS A 213 10.45 -4.56 -13.10
C LYS A 213 11.16 -3.22 -13.18
N ASP A 214 10.45 -2.17 -13.61
CA ASP A 214 11.00 -0.81 -13.66
C ASP A 214 11.55 -0.37 -12.30
N GLY A 215 10.85 -0.69 -11.20
CA GLY A 215 11.31 -0.38 -9.85
C GLY A 215 12.58 -1.15 -9.44
N VAL A 216 12.67 -2.45 -9.77
CA VAL A 216 13.83 -3.29 -9.45
C VAL A 216 15.05 -2.93 -10.30
N ASP A 217 14.85 -2.60 -11.57
CA ASP A 217 15.91 -2.35 -12.56
C ASP A 217 16.54 -0.94 -12.46
N ARG A 218 15.94 -0.03 -11.67
CA ARG A 218 16.50 1.31 -11.40
C ARG A 218 17.78 1.23 -10.55
N ASP A 219 18.65 2.24 -10.71
CA ASP A 219 19.84 2.43 -9.89
C ASP A 219 19.80 3.81 -9.17
N PRO A 220 19.62 3.86 -7.83
CA PRO A 220 19.42 2.71 -6.94
C PRO A 220 18.03 2.07 -7.10
N PRO A 221 17.84 0.78 -6.71
CA PRO A 221 16.56 0.10 -6.81
C PRO A 221 15.45 0.80 -6.03
N GLN A 222 14.31 1.00 -6.69
CA GLN A 222 13.09 1.59 -6.12
C GLN A 222 12.01 0.56 -5.77
N ALA A 223 12.27 -0.73 -6.00
CA ALA A 223 11.45 -1.82 -5.51
C ALA A 223 12.33 -2.98 -5.04
N ARG A 224 11.86 -3.72 -4.03
CA ARG A 224 12.46 -4.97 -3.57
C ARG A 224 11.37 -5.97 -3.29
N ILE A 225 11.63 -7.22 -3.62
CA ILE A 225 10.65 -8.29 -3.46
C ILE A 225 11.30 -9.40 -2.65
N ILE A 226 10.69 -9.73 -1.53
CA ILE A 226 11.19 -10.76 -0.62
C ILE A 226 10.13 -11.82 -0.38
N ALA A 227 10.59 -13.05 -0.23
CA ALA A 227 9.77 -14.23 0.01
C ALA A 227 10.29 -15.02 1.20
N ALA A 228 9.37 -15.65 1.92
CA ALA A 228 9.67 -16.57 2.99
C ALA A 228 9.42 -17.99 2.49
N ARG A 229 10.40 -18.87 2.69
CA ARG A 229 10.28 -20.32 2.44
C ARG A 229 10.81 -21.11 3.63
N LEU A 230 10.43 -22.37 3.77
CA LEU A 230 11.00 -23.24 4.80
C LEU A 230 12.49 -23.47 4.51
N LYS A 231 13.29 -23.53 5.58
CA LYS A 231 14.70 -23.89 5.44
C LYS A 231 14.81 -25.33 4.96
N PRO A 232 15.81 -25.66 4.14
CA PRO A 232 16.16 -27.04 3.86
C PRO A 232 16.43 -27.79 5.16
N THR A 233 15.91 -29.02 5.26
CA THR A 233 16.21 -29.93 6.37
C THR A 233 17.05 -31.09 5.85
N PRO A 234 17.73 -31.86 6.72
CA PRO A 234 18.43 -33.08 6.28
C PRO A 234 17.51 -34.04 5.51
N ASP A 235 16.23 -34.10 5.89
CA ASP A 235 15.22 -34.94 5.24
C ASP A 235 14.65 -34.35 3.94
N ASN A 236 14.83 -33.04 3.72
CA ASN A 236 14.42 -32.35 2.48
C ASN A 236 15.42 -31.22 2.15
N PRO A 237 16.52 -31.55 1.44
CA PRO A 237 17.59 -30.60 1.18
C PRO A 237 17.27 -29.61 0.05
N TYR A 238 16.16 -29.80 -0.67
CA TYR A 238 15.81 -28.97 -1.81
C TYR A 238 15.10 -27.69 -1.40
N PRO A 239 15.18 -26.62 -2.22
CA PRO A 239 14.41 -25.41 -2.00
C PRO A 239 12.92 -25.73 -1.83
N THR A 240 12.37 -25.42 -0.66
CA THR A 240 10.94 -25.63 -0.44
C THR A 240 10.14 -24.58 -1.18
N ARG A 241 8.85 -24.84 -1.36
CA ARG A 241 7.88 -23.85 -1.86
C ARG A 241 7.98 -22.53 -1.07
N ILE A 242 7.60 -21.44 -1.72
CA ILE A 242 7.40 -20.16 -1.05
C ILE A 242 6.10 -20.21 -0.25
N GLU A 243 6.21 -19.84 1.03
CA GLU A 243 5.11 -19.81 1.98
C GLU A 243 4.36 -18.46 1.87
N SER A 244 5.10 -17.36 1.80
CA SER A 244 4.59 -16.00 1.61
C SER A 244 5.59 -15.15 0.81
N ALA A 245 5.13 -14.09 0.17
CA ALA A 245 5.98 -13.07 -0.44
C ALA A 245 5.37 -11.66 -0.30
N ILE A 246 6.23 -10.65 -0.27
CA ILE A 246 5.85 -9.24 -0.27
C ILE A 246 6.68 -8.43 -1.27
N ALA A 247 6.05 -7.44 -1.89
CA ALA A 247 6.75 -6.39 -2.62
C ALA A 247 6.78 -5.11 -1.78
N LEU A 248 7.96 -4.50 -1.73
CA LEU A 248 8.23 -3.22 -1.13
C LEU A 248 8.64 -2.22 -2.21
N THR A 249 8.15 -1.00 -2.13
CA THR A 249 8.64 0.10 -2.95
C THR A 249 9.41 1.11 -2.09
N LEU A 250 10.51 1.62 -2.62
CA LEU A 250 11.51 2.45 -1.95
C LEU A 250 11.62 3.80 -2.67
N GLY A 251 10.51 4.54 -2.72
CA GLY A 251 10.48 5.84 -3.38
C GLY A 251 11.32 6.91 -2.69
N ASP A 252 11.55 8.02 -3.39
CA ASP A 252 12.30 9.18 -2.87
C ASP A 252 11.50 10.01 -1.86
N ASP A 253 10.26 9.64 -1.60
CA ASP A 253 9.33 10.36 -0.73
C ASP A 253 9.52 10.08 0.77
N GLY A 254 10.64 9.45 1.13
CA GLY A 254 10.98 9.07 2.51
C GLY A 254 10.27 7.81 3.01
N LEU A 255 9.55 7.09 2.14
CA LEU A 255 8.74 5.93 2.53
C LEU A 255 9.21 4.63 1.89
N CYS A 256 9.15 3.57 2.68
CA CYS A 256 9.11 2.19 2.22
C CYS A 256 7.63 1.77 2.22
N LYS A 257 7.05 1.33 1.11
CA LYS A 257 5.62 1.01 1.03
C LYS A 257 5.41 -0.46 0.76
N LEU A 258 4.47 -1.06 1.48
CA LEU A 258 4.09 -2.46 1.29
C LEU A 258 3.11 -2.59 0.12
N PHE A 259 3.62 -2.70 -1.09
CA PHE A 259 2.82 -2.66 -2.32
C PHE A 259 1.95 -3.90 -2.55
N ARG A 260 2.50 -5.10 -2.29
CA ARG A 260 1.78 -6.37 -2.46
C ARG A 260 2.15 -7.37 -1.37
N ILE A 261 1.19 -8.22 -1.04
CA ILE A 261 1.36 -9.37 -0.16
C ILE A 261 0.66 -10.55 -0.80
N THR A 262 1.34 -11.69 -0.87
CA THR A 262 0.76 -12.97 -1.26
C THR A 262 1.18 -14.07 -0.28
N TYR A 263 0.33 -15.06 -0.08
CA TYR A 263 0.62 -16.22 0.76
C TYR A 263 -0.18 -17.42 0.30
N HIS A 264 0.43 -18.60 0.46
CA HIS A 264 -0.23 -19.86 0.17
C HIS A 264 -1.32 -20.16 1.21
N GLN A 265 -2.40 -20.86 0.84
CA GLN A 265 -3.50 -21.17 1.78
C GLN A 265 -3.02 -22.01 2.99
N ASN A 266 -2.07 -22.91 2.76
CA ASN A 266 -1.44 -23.73 3.79
C ASN A 266 -0.06 -23.18 4.18
N ALA A 267 0.12 -21.86 4.11
CA ALA A 267 1.37 -21.21 4.45
C ALA A 267 1.73 -21.40 5.93
N TYR A 268 3.04 -21.42 6.23
CA TYR A 268 3.51 -21.36 7.60
C TYR A 268 2.92 -20.12 8.31
N LYS A 269 2.29 -20.34 9.47
CA LYS A 269 1.43 -19.36 10.19
C LYS A 269 2.09 -18.00 10.48
N HIS A 270 3.41 -17.93 10.48
CA HIS A 270 4.16 -16.71 10.78
C HIS A 270 5.05 -16.21 9.64
N ALA A 271 4.95 -16.79 8.45
CA ALA A 271 5.75 -16.38 7.28
C ALA A 271 5.51 -14.90 6.92
N THR A 272 4.27 -14.48 6.74
CA THR A 272 3.94 -13.07 6.46
C THR A 272 4.36 -12.13 7.60
N LYS A 273 4.32 -12.58 8.86
CA LYS A 273 4.76 -11.75 10.00
C LYS A 273 6.27 -11.54 9.98
N LEU A 274 7.02 -12.58 9.64
CA LEU A 274 8.47 -12.50 9.47
C LEU A 274 8.84 -11.57 8.31
N LEU A 275 8.10 -11.62 7.19
CA LEU A 275 8.33 -10.71 6.06
C LEU A 275 8.05 -9.24 6.40
N VAL A 276 7.03 -8.96 7.21
CA VAL A 276 6.77 -7.58 7.69
C VAL A 276 7.86 -7.11 8.65
N LEU A 277 8.40 -8.00 9.49
CA LEU A 277 9.59 -7.70 10.30
C LEU A 277 10.79 -7.38 9.39
N GLU A 278 11.04 -8.16 8.34
CA GLU A 278 12.12 -7.89 7.39
C GLU A 278 11.88 -6.56 6.64
N ALA A 279 10.64 -6.24 6.27
CA ALA A 279 10.29 -4.96 5.67
C ALA A 279 10.61 -3.77 6.58
N CYS A 280 10.39 -3.89 7.90
CA CYS A 280 10.80 -2.89 8.87
C CYS A 280 12.33 -2.74 8.93
N ALA A 281 13.07 -3.85 8.88
CA ALA A 281 14.53 -3.83 8.84
C ALA A 281 15.07 -3.20 7.55
N ILE A 282 14.43 -3.48 6.41
CA ILE A 282 14.71 -2.82 5.13
C ILE A 282 14.43 -1.33 5.26
N ALA A 283 13.26 -0.91 5.73
CA ALA A 283 12.93 0.50 5.90
C ALA A 283 13.96 1.23 6.78
N ALA A 284 14.39 0.60 7.89
CA ALA A 284 15.44 1.12 8.77
C ALA A 284 16.78 1.29 8.04
N ARG A 285 17.22 0.28 7.27
CA ARG A 285 18.46 0.34 6.48
C ARG A 285 18.48 1.50 5.50
N TYR A 286 17.34 1.84 4.91
CA TYR A 286 17.20 2.95 3.97
C TYR A 286 16.83 4.28 4.65
N GLY A 287 16.72 4.34 5.98
CA GLY A 287 16.31 5.54 6.71
C GLY A 287 14.89 6.01 6.36
N LYS A 288 13.99 5.09 6.02
CA LYS A 288 12.62 5.37 5.57
C LYS A 288 11.58 4.93 6.60
N VAL A 289 10.40 5.53 6.55
CA VAL A 289 9.22 5.06 7.31
C VAL A 289 8.51 3.97 6.50
N LEU A 290 8.22 2.84 7.11
CA LEU A 290 7.41 1.80 6.48
C LEU A 290 5.93 2.17 6.55
N ASP A 291 5.23 2.18 5.42
CA ASP A 291 3.78 2.35 5.29
C ASP A 291 3.14 1.07 4.73
N THR A 292 2.08 0.59 5.36
CA THR A 292 1.42 -0.68 5.01
C THR A 292 0.44 -0.61 3.83
N ASP A 293 0.36 0.51 3.13
CA ASP A 293 -0.44 0.71 1.90
C ASP A 293 -1.97 0.45 2.08
N ALA A 294 -2.56 1.06 3.11
CA ALA A 294 -3.91 0.81 3.66
C ALA A 294 -4.12 -0.54 4.34
N ALA A 295 -4.95 -0.49 5.37
CA ALA A 295 -5.34 -1.65 6.13
C ALA A 295 -6.81 -2.01 5.86
N SER A 296 -7.03 -3.21 5.32
CA SER A 296 -8.33 -3.88 5.44
C SER A 296 -8.66 -4.13 6.92
N LYS A 297 -9.91 -4.45 7.26
CA LYS A 297 -10.29 -4.79 8.64
C LYS A 297 -9.37 -5.87 9.24
N GLY A 298 -9.02 -6.89 8.46
CA GLY A 298 -8.06 -7.92 8.86
C GLY A 298 -6.63 -7.39 9.00
N GLY A 299 -6.19 -6.55 8.08
CA GLY A 299 -4.90 -5.85 8.15
C GLY A 299 -4.76 -5.00 9.41
N MET A 300 -5.81 -4.29 9.83
CA MET A 300 -5.80 -3.47 11.04
C MET A 300 -5.50 -4.32 12.28
N VAL A 301 -6.16 -5.47 12.42
CA VAL A 301 -5.89 -6.42 13.51
C VAL A 301 -4.46 -6.93 13.41
N PHE A 302 -4.03 -7.33 12.22
CA PHE A 302 -2.70 -7.89 11.98
C PHE A 302 -1.57 -6.93 12.37
N TYR A 303 -1.59 -5.67 11.92
CA TYR A 303 -0.52 -4.70 12.23
C TYR A 303 -0.51 -4.25 13.69
N LYS A 304 -1.69 -4.20 14.34
CA LYS A 304 -1.79 -3.92 15.79
C LYS A 304 -1.05 -4.95 16.64
N LEU A 305 -0.93 -6.20 16.18
CA LEU A 305 -0.21 -7.25 16.92
C LEU A 305 1.29 -6.99 17.09
N PHE A 306 1.89 -6.17 16.24
CA PHE A 306 3.32 -5.82 16.33
C PHE A 306 3.58 -4.78 17.44
N GLY A 307 2.58 -3.96 17.77
CA GLY A 307 2.62 -2.96 18.84
C GLY A 307 3.55 -1.76 18.61
N SER A 308 4.44 -1.82 17.60
CA SER A 308 5.33 -0.74 17.17
C SER A 308 4.74 0.12 16.05
N PHE A 309 3.74 -0.39 15.33
CA PHE A 309 3.06 0.36 14.28
C PHE A 309 2.06 1.36 14.88
N LYS A 310 2.07 2.58 14.36
CA LYS A 310 1.09 3.62 14.68
C LYS A 310 0.02 3.66 13.59
N GLU A 311 -1.24 3.77 14.00
CA GLU A 311 -2.35 3.98 13.08
C GLU A 311 -2.28 5.41 12.52
N SER A 312 -2.50 5.55 11.22
CA SER A 312 -2.50 6.82 10.51
C SER A 312 -3.57 6.81 9.41
N THR A 313 -3.75 7.94 8.73
CA THR A 313 -4.73 8.10 7.64
C THR A 313 -4.05 8.58 6.39
N ARG A 314 -4.28 7.89 5.28
CA ARG A 314 -3.97 8.35 3.93
C ARG A 314 -5.25 8.78 3.22
N TYR A 315 -5.11 9.50 2.11
CA TYR A 315 -6.26 9.94 1.31
C TYR A 315 -6.14 9.46 -0.11
N GLU A 316 -7.13 8.69 -0.55
CA GLU A 316 -7.27 8.26 -1.93
C GLU A 316 -8.19 9.22 -2.70
N PHE A 317 -7.72 9.64 -3.87
CA PHE A 317 -8.43 10.47 -4.83
C PHE A 317 -8.83 9.61 -6.02
N VAL A 318 -10.14 9.37 -6.16
CA VAL A 318 -10.68 8.48 -7.20
C VAL A 318 -11.53 9.28 -8.18
N ARG A 319 -11.30 9.10 -9.49
CA ARG A 319 -12.15 9.65 -10.54
C ARG A 319 -12.53 8.57 -11.52
N TYR A 320 -13.84 8.38 -11.70
CA TYR A 320 -14.37 7.44 -12.68
C TYR A 320 -14.50 8.10 -14.07
N PRO A 321 -14.31 7.35 -15.16
CA PRO A 321 -14.54 7.85 -16.51
C PRO A 321 -16.03 8.01 -16.77
N ILE A 322 -16.41 8.90 -17.70
CA ILE A 322 -17.81 9.13 -18.06
C ILE A 322 -18.54 7.85 -18.48
N ARG A 323 -17.85 6.93 -19.17
CA ARG A 323 -18.39 5.62 -19.60
C ARG A 323 -18.88 4.78 -18.42
N PHE A 324 -18.12 4.73 -17.32
CA PHE A 324 -18.49 3.99 -16.11
C PHE A 324 -19.87 4.44 -15.61
N TYR A 325 -20.11 5.75 -15.60
CA TYR A 325 -21.39 6.30 -15.19
C TYR A 325 -22.53 6.02 -16.17
N ILE A 326 -22.29 6.12 -17.48
CA ILE A 326 -23.31 5.82 -18.50
C ILE A 326 -23.75 4.35 -18.38
N GLN A 327 -22.81 3.43 -18.16
CA GLN A 327 -23.10 2.00 -17.96
C GLN A 327 -23.98 1.72 -16.73
N HIS A 328 -23.72 2.40 -15.61
CA HIS A 328 -24.40 2.10 -14.34
C HIS A 328 -25.71 2.88 -14.14
N ILE A 329 -25.88 4.05 -14.78
CA ILE A 329 -27.06 4.90 -14.59
C ILE A 329 -28.07 4.74 -15.73
N ILE A 330 -27.60 4.62 -16.98
CA ILE A 330 -28.47 4.50 -18.15
C ILE A 330 -28.04 3.28 -18.99
N PRO A 331 -28.25 2.04 -18.49
CA PRO A 331 -27.82 0.82 -19.17
C PRO A 331 -28.39 0.67 -20.58
N SER A 332 -29.57 1.25 -20.85
CA SER A 332 -30.18 1.25 -22.19
C SER A 332 -29.39 2.12 -23.18
N LEU A 333 -28.96 3.31 -22.77
CA LEU A 333 -28.12 4.20 -23.58
C LEU A 333 -26.72 3.60 -23.76
N ALA A 334 -26.15 3.03 -22.69
CA ALA A 334 -24.88 2.31 -22.78
C ALA A 334 -24.93 1.15 -23.79
N ARG A 335 -26.03 0.36 -23.81
CA ARG A 335 -26.24 -0.69 -24.83
C ARG A 335 -26.33 -0.12 -26.24
N ARG A 336 -27.09 0.97 -26.44
CA ARG A 336 -27.21 1.63 -27.76
C ARG A 336 -25.91 2.22 -28.27
N LEU A 337 -25.08 2.76 -27.38
CA LEU A 337 -23.78 3.33 -27.69
C LEU A 337 -22.66 2.28 -27.80
N GLY A 338 -22.97 0.98 -27.67
CA GLY A 338 -21.95 -0.07 -27.67
C GLY A 338 -20.94 0.05 -26.52
N LEU A 339 -21.32 0.72 -25.43
CA LEU A 339 -20.43 0.99 -24.29
C LEU A 339 -20.30 -0.20 -23.35
N PHE A 340 -21.08 -1.27 -23.50
CA PHE A 340 -20.73 -2.55 -22.89
C PHE A 340 -19.67 -3.17 -23.78
N GLU A 341 -18.44 -3.34 -23.26
CA GLU A 341 -17.53 -4.26 -23.93
C GLU A 341 -18.28 -5.59 -24.05
N LYS A 342 -18.18 -6.23 -25.21
CA LYS A 342 -18.33 -7.69 -25.22
C LYS A 342 -17.38 -8.16 -24.14
N ALA A 343 -17.88 -8.71 -23.04
CA ALA A 343 -17.06 -9.55 -22.19
C ALA A 343 -16.21 -10.40 -23.14
N ALA A 344 -14.91 -10.54 -22.87
CA ALA A 344 -14.09 -11.51 -23.59
C ALA A 344 -14.95 -12.77 -23.78
N PRO A 345 -15.05 -13.30 -25.02
CA PRO A 345 -15.96 -14.42 -25.29
C PRO A 345 -15.78 -15.42 -24.16
N PRO A 346 -16.88 -15.89 -23.53
CA PRO A 346 -16.77 -16.77 -22.37
C PRO A 346 -15.77 -17.86 -22.75
N VAL A 347 -14.80 -18.10 -21.88
CA VAL A 347 -13.89 -19.25 -22.04
C VAL A 347 -14.81 -20.44 -22.29
N VAL A 348 -14.79 -20.95 -23.52
CA VAL A 348 -15.62 -22.10 -23.89
C VAL A 348 -14.96 -23.26 -23.17
N PHE A 349 -15.51 -23.60 -22.01
CA PHE A 349 -15.10 -24.78 -21.30
C PHE A 349 -15.40 -25.99 -22.18
N PRO A 350 -14.44 -26.91 -22.36
CA PRO A 350 -14.71 -28.15 -23.07
C PRO A 350 -15.89 -28.88 -22.39
N PRO A 351 -16.72 -29.59 -23.17
CA PRO A 351 -17.88 -30.29 -22.62
C PRO A 351 -17.47 -31.21 -21.47
N GLY A 352 -17.95 -30.92 -20.26
CA GLY A 352 -17.61 -31.64 -19.03
C GLY A 352 -17.06 -30.78 -17.88
N GLN A 353 -16.79 -29.49 -18.09
CA GLN A 353 -16.41 -28.56 -17.01
C GLN A 353 -17.57 -27.61 -16.68
N ASN A 354 -18.08 -27.69 -15.44
CA ASN A 354 -19.11 -26.77 -14.96
C ASN A 354 -18.51 -25.40 -14.64
N PRO A 355 -19.14 -24.29 -15.07
CA PRO A 355 -18.73 -22.96 -14.65
C PRO A 355 -19.00 -22.78 -13.15
N PRO A 356 -18.06 -22.21 -12.37
CA PRO A 356 -18.35 -21.83 -11.00
C PRO A 356 -19.24 -20.58 -11.02
N HIS A 357 -20.13 -20.48 -10.04
CA HIS A 357 -21.01 -19.35 -9.70
C HIS A 357 -22.46 -19.42 -10.18
N GLN A 358 -23.28 -20.13 -9.41
CA GLN A 358 -24.52 -19.56 -8.84
C GLN A 358 -24.50 -19.85 -7.34
N ASP A 359 -24.90 -18.86 -6.54
CA ASP A 359 -24.92 -18.79 -5.07
C ASP A 359 -23.58 -18.52 -4.36
N ARG A 360 -23.34 -17.26 -3.96
CA ARG A 360 -23.38 -16.88 -2.53
C ARG A 360 -22.94 -15.44 -2.26
N ALA A 361 -23.59 -14.93 -1.21
CA ALA A 361 -23.43 -13.62 -0.59
C ALA A 361 -22.00 -13.34 -0.09
N LEU A 362 -21.72 -12.04 0.00
CA LEU A 362 -20.65 -11.37 0.76
C LEU A 362 -20.16 -12.19 1.96
N SER A 363 -19.06 -12.92 1.79
CA SER A 363 -18.32 -13.53 2.89
C SER A 363 -17.08 -12.71 3.18
N THR A 364 -17.14 -11.99 4.29
CA THR A 364 -15.99 -11.36 4.93
C THR A 364 -15.09 -12.48 5.42
N ALA A 365 -13.85 -12.54 4.93
CA ALA A 365 -12.83 -13.41 5.53
C ALA A 365 -12.56 -12.91 6.96
N GLN A 366 -13.24 -13.51 7.91
CA GLN A 366 -12.94 -13.40 9.33
C GLN A 366 -11.54 -13.96 9.56
N ILE A 367 -10.64 -13.13 10.07
CA ILE A 367 -9.53 -13.62 10.87
C ILE A 367 -10.18 -14.13 12.16
N GLN A 368 -10.45 -15.44 12.25
CA GLN A 368 -10.78 -16.03 13.54
C GLN A 368 -9.50 -16.05 14.39
N PRO A 369 -9.52 -15.47 15.61
CA PRO A 369 -8.53 -15.83 16.61
C PRO A 369 -8.88 -17.26 17.05
N THR A 370 -8.05 -18.24 16.68
CA THR A 370 -8.10 -19.54 17.35
C THR A 370 -7.56 -19.35 18.76
N ASP A 371 -8.49 -19.26 19.70
CA ASP A 371 -8.26 -19.34 21.13
C ASP A 371 -8.41 -20.81 21.49
N ASP A 372 -7.32 -21.58 21.36
CA ASP A 372 -7.30 -22.98 21.80
C ASP A 372 -6.46 -23.12 23.05
N GLY A 373 -7.20 -23.44 24.11
CA GLY A 373 -6.74 -23.75 25.46
C GLY A 373 -5.70 -24.86 25.47
N TYR A 374 -4.52 -24.51 25.97
CA TYR A 374 -3.58 -25.50 26.50
C TYR A 374 -4.04 -25.89 27.91
N ARG A 375 -4.95 -26.87 28.01
CA ARG A 375 -5.26 -27.53 29.28
C ARG A 375 -4.16 -28.55 29.55
N ARG A 376 -3.26 -28.20 30.47
CA ARG A 376 -2.20 -29.06 31.01
C ARG A 376 -2.80 -30.37 31.52
N LYS A 377 -2.30 -31.50 31.01
CA LYS A 377 -2.31 -32.76 31.77
C LYS A 377 -1.19 -32.66 32.80
N HIS A 378 -1.56 -32.50 34.06
CA HIS A 378 -0.65 -32.69 35.18
C HIS A 378 -0.36 -34.19 35.31
N GLY A 379 0.87 -34.59 35.01
CA GLY A 379 1.45 -35.81 35.54
C GLY A 379 2.01 -35.49 36.93
N ASN A 380 1.42 -36.10 37.95
CA ASN A 380 2.00 -36.14 39.28
C ASN A 380 3.23 -37.06 39.25
N GLY A 381 4.41 -36.49 39.42
CA GLY A 381 5.61 -37.19 39.82
C GLY A 381 6.06 -36.64 41.17
N GLN A 382 5.81 -37.43 42.22
CA GLN A 382 6.60 -37.44 43.45
C GLN A 382 8.08 -37.62 43.02
N GLY A 383 9.07 -36.95 43.56
CA GLY A 383 9.28 -36.45 44.90
C GLY A 383 10.65 -36.98 45.28
N GLU A 384 11.68 -36.14 45.23
CA GLU A 384 12.98 -36.45 45.81
C GLU A 384 13.69 -35.15 46.20
N SER A 385 14.22 -35.21 47.40
CA SER A 385 14.82 -34.21 48.27
C SER A 385 16.25 -33.81 47.86
N ASN A 386 16.64 -32.56 48.09
CA ASN A 386 17.76 -32.23 48.99
C ASN A 386 17.99 -30.71 49.18
N GLU A 387 18.35 -30.38 50.43
CA GLU A 387 19.22 -29.29 50.92
C GLU A 387 18.74 -27.82 50.75
N GLN A 388 18.33 -27.07 51.79
CA GLN A 388 19.10 -26.50 52.94
C GLN A 388 20.40 -25.79 52.50
N ALA A 389 20.79 -24.57 52.88
CA ALA A 389 20.37 -23.55 53.86
C ALA A 389 20.98 -22.19 53.41
N ALA A 390 20.31 -21.04 53.57
CA ALA A 390 20.43 -20.04 54.65
C ALA A 390 21.72 -19.16 54.68
N GLY A 391 21.52 -17.85 54.86
CA GLY A 391 22.52 -16.80 55.14
C GLY A 391 22.32 -15.55 54.26
N GLU A 392 21.36 -14.64 54.53
CA GLU A 392 21.38 -13.50 55.47
C GLU A 392 22.59 -12.52 55.30
N VAL A 393 22.36 -11.28 54.80
CA VAL A 393 22.27 -9.97 55.56
C VAL A 393 23.68 -9.29 55.60
N GLU A 394 24.01 -8.06 55.21
CA GLU A 394 23.40 -6.71 55.01
C GLU A 394 23.98 -5.99 53.77
N PRO A 395 23.47 -4.81 53.37
CA PRO A 395 24.23 -3.61 53.74
C PRO A 395 23.35 -2.44 54.23
N ASP A 396 23.82 -1.75 55.26
CA ASP A 396 23.31 -0.44 55.73
C ASP A 396 24.47 0.59 55.64
N PRO A 397 24.25 1.90 55.83
CA PRO A 397 23.73 2.82 54.82
C PRO A 397 24.63 4.07 54.71
N SER A 398 24.02 5.17 54.27
CA SER A 398 24.47 6.57 54.45
C SER A 398 25.41 7.05 53.33
N VAL A 399 25.32 8.26 52.75
CA VAL A 399 24.83 9.59 53.17
C VAL A 399 24.54 10.31 51.82
N ASP A 400 23.35 10.83 51.52
CA ASP A 400 22.64 12.02 52.03
C ASP A 400 22.77 13.25 51.09
N LYS A 401 21.64 13.95 50.99
CA LYS A 401 21.45 15.40 50.72
C LYS A 401 21.54 16.00 49.31
N ARG A 402 20.35 16.52 48.92
CA ARG A 402 20.03 17.88 48.40
C ARG A 402 20.47 18.13 46.94
N SER A 403 19.73 18.80 46.05
CA SER A 403 18.60 19.74 46.13
C SER A 403 18.09 20.03 44.70
N ASN A 404 16.79 20.29 44.57
CA ASN A 404 16.04 21.17 43.61
C ASN A 404 16.86 22.23 42.79
N PRO A 405 16.23 23.00 41.86
CA PRO A 405 15.31 22.72 40.73
C PRO A 405 15.67 23.57 39.44
N GLY A 406 14.86 23.48 38.36
CA GLY A 406 14.90 24.41 37.20
C GLY A 406 15.90 24.02 36.10
N THR A 407 15.73 24.29 34.80
CA THR A 407 15.02 25.37 34.10
C THR A 407 14.96 25.05 32.58
N LEU A 408 13.84 25.40 31.94
CA LEU A 408 13.64 26.00 30.60
C LEU A 408 14.52 25.75 29.35
N PHE A 409 13.78 25.67 28.23
CA PHE A 409 13.99 26.12 26.83
C PHE A 409 14.74 25.26 25.79
N GLY A 410 14.10 25.19 24.61
CA GLY A 410 14.53 24.62 23.34
C GLY A 410 13.34 24.37 22.43
#